data_AF-A0A7S2U004-F1
#
_entry.id   AF-A0A7S2U004-F1
#
_cell.length_a   1.000
_cell.length_b   1.000
_cell.length_c   1.000
_cell.angle_alpha   90.00
_cell.angle_beta   90.00
_cell.angle_gamma   90.00
#
_symmetry.space_group_name_H-M   'P 1'
#
loop_
_entity.id
_entity.type
_entity.pdbx_description
1 polymer ?
#
loop_
_entity_poly.entity_id
_entity_poly.type
_entity_poly.pdbx_seq_one_letter_code
_entity_poly.pdbx_strand_id
1 'polypeptide(L)'
;MDTNDGDGKAKEVQKDPCIVLTFGSSLLRIGLAETKKPVSMPCCVAFRLKDPTSSHRTNGVAAEIDQKAQSTGSLKSSKVKNTRKRKRDEARKNLEKELQDRHRVINGVEYVASNCTTSMPNDPNFWTDIKSNPPRVIGEQVMRLPDDAPYQIFHPIRRGKLNIKDNSVQTVRGALCDIFSYALTQHLELTKERWSKHVLMIGVPARLNLR
;
A
#
# COMPACT_ATOMS: atom_id res chain seq x y z
N MET A 1 -7.82 -69.35 12.96
CA MET A 1 -7.50 -68.27 13.91
C MET A 1 -6.88 -67.18 13.09
N ASP A 2 -7.71 -66.24 12.64
CA ASP A 2 -7.33 -65.13 11.77
C ASP A 2 -6.99 -63.93 12.63
N THR A 3 -5.80 -63.36 12.42
CA THR A 3 -5.52 -61.96 12.79
C THR A 3 -4.69 -61.37 11.67
N ASN A 4 -5.36 -60.60 10.82
CA ASN A 4 -4.76 -59.78 9.77
C ASN A 4 -4.80 -58.34 10.29
N ASP A 5 -3.69 -57.89 10.87
CA ASP A 5 -3.54 -56.52 11.35
C ASP A 5 -3.33 -55.59 10.15
N GLY A 6 -4.44 -55.04 9.65
CA GLY A 6 -4.44 -54.00 8.64
C GLY A 6 -3.91 -52.69 9.22
N ASP A 7 -2.62 -52.43 8.98
CA ASP A 7 -1.95 -51.16 9.25
C ASP A 7 -2.69 -50.01 8.52
N GLY A 8 -3.54 -49.31 9.27
CA GLY A 8 -4.34 -48.18 8.81
C GLY A 8 -3.47 -46.95 8.59
N LYS A 9 -2.70 -46.92 7.50
CA LYS A 9 -2.05 -45.69 7.04
C LYS A 9 -3.13 -44.68 6.63
N ALA A 10 -3.35 -43.68 7.50
CA ALA A 10 -4.13 -42.50 7.17
C ALA A 10 -3.63 -41.93 5.84
N LYS A 11 -4.49 -41.92 4.82
CA LYS A 11 -4.18 -41.28 3.54
C LYS A 11 -3.94 -39.81 3.82
N GLU A 12 -2.70 -39.37 3.67
CA GLU A 12 -2.34 -37.96 3.67
C GLU A 12 -3.17 -37.27 2.59
N VAL A 13 -4.10 -36.41 3.00
CA VAL A 13 -4.92 -35.63 2.08
C VAL A 13 -3.99 -34.64 1.40
N GLN A 14 -3.59 -34.95 0.17
CA GLN A 14 -2.84 -34.04 -0.68
C GLN A 14 -3.69 -32.78 -0.90
N LYS A 15 -3.31 -31.69 -0.24
CA LYS A 15 -3.99 -30.40 -0.39
C LYS A 15 -3.48 -29.72 -1.65
N ASP A 16 -4.40 -29.24 -2.48
CA ASP A 16 -4.04 -28.38 -3.60
C ASP A 16 -3.36 -27.11 -3.07
N PRO A 17 -2.25 -26.67 -3.70
CA PRO A 17 -1.53 -25.50 -3.23
C PRO A 17 -2.41 -24.27 -3.40
N CYS A 18 -2.62 -23.52 -2.31
CA CYS A 18 -3.56 -22.42 -2.27
C CYS A 18 -2.86 -21.08 -2.09
N ILE A 19 -3.21 -20.10 -2.91
CA ILE A 19 -2.78 -18.71 -2.80
C ILE A 19 -3.90 -17.92 -2.11
N VAL A 20 -3.56 -17.29 -1.00
CA VAL A 20 -4.46 -16.40 -0.27
C VAL A 20 -4.11 -14.96 -0.60
N LEU A 21 -5.11 -14.20 -1.04
CA LEU A 21 -4.95 -12.82 -1.46
C LEU A 21 -5.98 -11.92 -0.76
N THR A 22 -5.55 -10.76 -0.25
CA THR A 22 -6.44 -9.74 0.30
C THR A 22 -6.08 -8.37 -0.25
N PHE A 23 -7.02 -7.77 -0.98
CA PHE A 23 -6.87 -6.44 -1.53
C PHE A 23 -7.24 -5.36 -0.50
N GLY A 24 -6.36 -4.39 -0.30
CA GLY A 24 -6.61 -3.17 0.45
C GLY A 24 -6.43 -1.92 -0.41
N SER A 25 -6.89 -0.76 0.08
CA SER A 25 -6.73 0.52 -0.64
C SER A 25 -5.29 1.01 -0.70
N SER A 26 -4.47 0.63 0.28
CA SER A 26 -3.06 1.01 0.34
C SER A 26 -2.14 -0.18 0.10
N LEU A 27 -2.49 -1.35 0.64
CA LEU A 27 -1.66 -2.54 0.63
C LEU A 27 -2.43 -3.73 0.06
N LEU A 28 -1.74 -4.51 -0.77
CA LEU A 28 -2.10 -5.87 -1.13
C LEU A 28 -1.38 -6.81 -0.16
N ARG A 29 -2.10 -7.80 0.37
CA ARG A 29 -1.51 -8.91 1.11
C ARG A 29 -1.68 -10.20 0.32
N ILE A 30 -0.59 -10.95 0.15
CA ILE A 30 -0.58 -12.18 -0.63
C ILE A 30 0.34 -13.22 0.02
N GLY A 31 -0.02 -14.50 -0.04
CA GLY A 31 0.82 -15.58 0.46
C GLY A 31 0.30 -16.94 0.05
N LEU A 32 1.12 -17.97 0.23
CA LEU A 32 0.65 -19.36 0.16
C LEU A 32 -0.07 -19.70 1.47
N ALA A 33 -1.11 -20.53 1.43
CA ALA A 33 -1.85 -20.94 2.62
C ALA A 33 -0.97 -21.64 3.68
N GLU A 34 0.14 -22.24 3.25
CA GLU A 34 1.13 -22.90 4.13
C GLU A 34 2.09 -21.91 4.81
N THR A 35 2.19 -20.68 4.30
CA THR A 35 3.12 -19.67 4.84
C THR A 35 2.57 -19.04 6.11
N LYS A 36 3.43 -18.89 7.13
CA LYS A 36 3.05 -18.31 8.43
C LYS A 36 2.67 -16.83 8.34
N LYS A 37 3.23 -16.09 7.37
CA LYS A 37 3.02 -14.64 7.22
C LYS A 37 2.87 -14.28 5.75
N PRO A 38 1.81 -13.54 5.37
CA PRO A 38 1.67 -13.04 4.02
C PRO A 38 2.66 -11.91 3.74
N VAL A 39 3.06 -11.80 2.49
CA VAL A 39 3.79 -10.64 1.98
C VAL A 39 2.82 -9.47 1.86
N SER A 40 3.29 -8.26 2.20
CA SER A 40 2.54 -7.01 2.05
C SER A 40 3.26 -6.10 1.07
N MET A 41 2.55 -5.63 0.05
CA MET A 41 3.09 -4.72 -0.96
C MET A 41 2.14 -3.55 -1.24
N PRO A 42 2.62 -2.37 -1.68
CA PRO A 42 1.76 -1.26 -2.09
C PRO A 42 0.79 -1.65 -3.22
N CYS A 43 -0.50 -1.36 -3.05
CA CYS A 43 -1.53 -1.60 -4.06
C CYS A 43 -1.63 -0.41 -5.03
N CYS A 44 -0.58 -0.21 -5.82
CA CYS A 44 -0.51 0.88 -6.79
C CYS A 44 0.29 0.50 -8.03
N VAL A 45 -0.01 1.18 -9.14
CA VAL A 45 0.69 1.08 -10.42
C VAL A 45 0.90 2.50 -10.95
N ALA A 46 2.05 2.78 -11.54
CA ALA A 46 2.32 4.03 -12.20
C ALA A 46 2.32 3.81 -13.71
N PHE A 47 1.50 4.59 -14.42
CA PHE A 47 1.44 4.58 -15.89
C PHE A 47 2.34 5.67 -16.45
N ARG A 48 3.13 5.33 -17.46
CA ARG A 48 3.94 6.34 -18.13
C ARG A 48 3.08 7.32 -18.91
N LEU A 49 3.36 8.61 -18.76
CA LEU A 49 2.71 9.67 -19.52
C LEU A 49 3.28 9.69 -20.95
N LYS A 50 2.40 9.86 -21.95
CA LYS A 50 2.81 10.04 -23.35
C LYS A 50 3.44 11.42 -23.57
N ASP A 51 2.87 12.43 -22.91
CA ASP A 51 3.32 13.83 -22.98
C ASP A 51 3.70 14.32 -21.57
N PRO A 52 5.00 14.46 -21.25
CA PRO A 52 5.46 14.84 -19.90
C PRO A 52 5.11 16.29 -19.51
N THR A 53 4.74 17.13 -20.49
CA THR A 53 4.28 18.50 -20.28
C THR A 53 2.83 18.58 -19.79
N SER A 54 2.06 17.51 -19.94
CA SER A 54 0.70 17.39 -19.39
C SER A 54 0.77 16.93 -17.93
N SER A 55 1.21 17.82 -17.05
CA SER A 55 1.35 17.55 -15.61
C SER A 55 -0.01 17.46 -14.90
N HIS A 56 -0.88 16.54 -15.33
CA HIS A 56 -2.01 16.09 -14.54
C HIS A 56 -1.53 14.98 -13.60
N ARG A 57 -0.77 15.35 -12.57
CA ARG A 57 -0.60 14.49 -11.39
C ARG A 57 -1.99 14.34 -10.76
N THR A 58 -2.74 13.30 -11.13
CA THR A 58 -4.04 13.04 -10.50
C THR A 58 -3.82 12.69 -9.05
N ASN A 59 -4.27 13.59 -8.17
CA ASN A 59 -4.63 13.42 -6.78
C ASN A 59 -4.05 12.19 -6.07
N GLY A 60 -2.75 12.24 -5.79
CA GLY A 60 -2.19 11.53 -4.65
C GLY A 60 -2.83 12.04 -3.35
N VAL A 61 -2.74 11.25 -2.29
CA VAL A 61 -3.29 11.60 -0.96
C VAL A 61 -2.80 12.97 -0.48
N ALA A 62 -1.61 13.39 -0.90
CA ALA A 62 -1.04 14.72 -0.64
C ALA A 62 -1.83 15.88 -1.30
N ALA A 63 -2.29 15.73 -2.55
CA ALA A 63 -3.04 16.79 -3.23
C ALA A 63 -4.50 16.92 -2.72
N GLU A 64 -5.09 15.82 -2.22
CA GLU A 64 -6.40 15.85 -1.56
C GLU A 64 -6.35 16.57 -0.19
N ILE A 65 -5.19 16.59 0.48
CA ILE A 65 -4.97 17.37 1.71
C ILE A 65 -4.91 18.87 1.37
N ASP A 66 -4.27 19.25 0.27
CA ASP A 66 -4.01 20.64 -0.10
C ASP A 66 -5.26 21.35 -0.64
N GLN A 67 -6.05 20.70 -1.51
CA GLN A 67 -7.33 21.26 -1.99
C GLN A 67 -8.38 21.41 -0.88
N LYS A 68 -8.30 20.59 0.17
CA LYS A 68 -9.21 20.65 1.32
C LYS A 68 -8.81 21.75 2.32
N ALA A 69 -7.55 22.19 2.29
CA ALA A 69 -7.10 23.36 3.03
C ALA A 69 -7.65 24.66 2.41
N GLN A 70 -7.74 24.73 1.07
CA GLN A 70 -8.20 25.93 0.36
C GLN A 70 -9.74 26.07 0.27
N SER A 71 -10.50 24.97 0.25
CA SER A 71 -11.96 24.99 0.06
C SER A 71 -12.80 24.93 1.35
N THR A 72 -12.18 24.92 2.53
CA THR A 72 -12.91 24.77 3.81
C THR A 72 -12.97 26.05 4.66
N GLY A 73 -13.16 27.19 3.99
CA GLY A 73 -13.19 28.52 4.60
C GLY A 73 -14.47 28.90 5.38
N SER A 74 -15.55 28.11 5.41
CA SER A 74 -16.79 28.59 6.07
C SER A 74 -17.63 27.58 6.89
N LEU A 75 -17.49 26.27 6.70
CA LEU A 75 -18.42 25.29 7.33
C LEU A 75 -17.83 24.43 8.48
N LYS A 76 -16.62 24.74 8.97
CA LYS A 76 -15.94 23.93 10.02
C LYS A 76 -15.67 24.64 11.34
N SER A 77 -16.33 25.77 11.64
CA SER A 77 -15.98 26.58 12.81
C SER A 77 -16.43 25.99 14.15
N SER A 78 -17.50 25.19 14.22
CA SER A 78 -18.03 24.67 15.49
C SER A 78 -17.39 23.35 15.94
N LYS A 79 -17.15 22.40 15.02
CA LYS A 79 -16.58 21.08 15.36
C LYS A 79 -15.07 21.11 15.60
N VAL A 80 -14.35 22.04 14.96
CA VAL A 80 -12.90 22.23 15.13
C VAL A 80 -12.57 22.97 16.44
N LYS A 81 -13.45 23.85 16.93
CA LYS A 81 -13.25 24.54 18.23
C LYS A 81 -13.26 23.55 19.40
N ASN A 82 -14.17 22.58 19.40
CA ASN A 82 -14.28 21.58 20.48
C ASN A 82 -13.13 20.55 20.47
N THR A 83 -12.64 20.15 19.29
CA THR A 83 -11.49 19.24 19.20
C THR A 83 -10.17 19.94 19.49
N ARG A 84 -10.01 21.23 19.10
CA ARG A 84 -8.85 22.05 19.49
C ARG A 84 -8.83 22.33 20.98
N LYS A 85 -9.96 22.62 21.62
CA LYS A 85 -10.02 22.82 23.08
C LYS A 85 -9.65 21.55 23.83
N ARG A 86 -10.23 20.40 23.47
CA ARG A 86 -9.88 19.11 24.09
C ARG A 86 -8.42 18.73 23.89
N LYS A 87 -7.88 18.84 22.67
CA LYS A 87 -6.46 18.59 22.41
C LYS A 87 -5.53 19.59 23.08
N ARG A 88 -5.94 20.86 23.22
CA ARG A 88 -5.18 21.89 23.93
C ARG A 88 -5.16 21.62 25.43
N ASP A 89 -6.29 21.23 26.01
CA ASP A 89 -6.38 20.93 27.44
C ASP A 89 -5.62 19.63 27.78
N GLU A 90 -5.65 18.64 26.89
CA GLU A 90 -4.88 17.39 27.02
C GLU A 90 -3.38 17.60 26.79
N ALA A 91 -2.99 18.37 25.77
CA ALA A 91 -1.60 18.76 25.55
C ALA A 91 -1.06 19.62 26.69
N ARG A 92 -1.89 20.48 27.31
CA ARG A 92 -1.46 21.30 28.45
C ARG A 92 -1.22 20.45 29.70
N LYS A 93 -2.08 19.45 29.96
CA LYS A 93 -1.85 18.47 31.04
C LYS A 93 -0.62 17.60 30.81
N ASN A 94 -0.38 17.18 29.56
CA ASN A 94 0.80 16.39 29.22
C ASN A 94 2.08 17.24 29.25
N LEU A 95 2.04 18.49 28.78
CA LEU A 95 3.15 19.42 28.83
C LEU A 95 3.48 19.83 30.27
N GLU A 96 2.50 19.98 31.14
CA GLU A 96 2.72 20.29 32.56
C GLU A 96 3.39 19.11 33.31
N LYS A 97 3.07 17.87 32.92
CA LYS A 97 3.82 16.68 33.35
C LYS A 97 5.22 16.60 32.74
N GLU A 98 5.37 16.93 31.46
CA GLU A 98 6.64 16.84 30.73
C GLU A 98 7.65 17.94 31.13
N LEU A 99 7.16 19.14 31.46
CA LEU A 99 7.98 20.27 31.95
C LEU A 99 8.51 20.06 33.37
N GLN A 100 7.91 19.17 34.17
CA GLN A 100 8.51 18.71 35.43
C GLN A 100 9.65 17.71 35.20
N ASP A 101 9.72 17.09 34.02
CA ASP A 101 10.53 15.89 33.80
C ASP A 101 11.71 16.04 32.84
N ARG A 102 11.93 17.17 32.16
CA ARG A 102 13.26 17.49 31.61
C ARG A 102 13.43 18.92 31.10
N HIS A 103 14.58 19.47 31.46
CA HIS A 103 15.18 20.67 30.91
C HIS A 103 15.46 20.55 29.38
N ARG A 104 15.24 21.69 28.70
CA ARG A 104 15.73 22.14 27.38
C ARG A 104 15.09 21.53 26.11
N VAL A 105 14.07 22.25 25.62
CA VAL A 105 13.88 22.45 24.17
C VAL A 105 14.81 23.59 23.76
N ILE A 106 15.87 23.28 22.99
CA ILE A 106 16.73 24.29 22.37
C ILE A 106 16.02 24.77 21.10
N ASN A 107 15.81 26.08 21.02
CA ASN A 107 15.36 26.79 19.83
C ASN A 107 16.29 26.51 18.64
N GLY A 108 15.72 26.10 17.51
CA GLY A 108 16.19 26.47 16.17
C GLY A 108 17.64 26.14 15.80
N VAL A 109 18.12 24.92 16.08
CA VAL A 109 19.29 24.38 15.38
C VAL A 109 18.78 23.32 14.42
N GLU A 110 18.95 23.58 13.13
CA GLU A 110 18.75 22.60 12.06
C GLU A 110 19.62 21.38 12.40
N TYR A 111 19.00 20.32 12.88
CA TYR A 111 19.65 19.04 13.07
C TYR A 111 19.95 18.50 11.67
N VAL A 112 21.11 18.85 11.12
CA VAL A 112 21.74 18.03 10.10
C VAL A 112 22.00 16.71 10.81
N ALA A 113 21.11 15.74 10.58
CA ALA A 113 21.19 14.42 11.19
C ALA A 113 22.51 13.78 10.75
N SER A 114 23.53 13.92 11.58
CA SER A 114 24.80 13.25 11.44
C SER A 114 24.57 11.75 11.68
N ASN A 115 24.46 11.04 10.57
CA ASN A 115 24.86 9.65 10.39
C ASN A 115 24.17 8.64 11.33
N CYS A 116 22.84 8.58 11.29
CA CYS A 116 22.11 7.35 11.62
C CYS A 116 21.97 6.52 10.34
N THR A 117 22.53 5.31 10.31
CA THR A 117 22.40 4.31 9.24
C THR A 117 20.98 3.74 9.18
N THR A 118 20.01 4.58 8.82
CA THR A 118 18.72 4.18 8.27
C THR A 118 18.78 4.64 6.82
N SER A 119 18.84 3.72 5.86
CA SER A 119 19.10 3.99 4.42
C SER A 119 18.43 5.28 3.95
N MET A 120 19.22 6.36 3.94
CA MET A 120 18.81 7.70 3.57
C MET A 120 18.60 7.78 2.05
N PRO A 121 17.83 8.76 1.54
CA PRO A 121 17.57 8.99 0.12
C PRO A 121 18.80 9.31 -0.78
N ASN A 122 20.03 9.14 -0.27
CA ASN A 122 21.30 9.30 -0.99
C ASN A 122 21.92 7.98 -1.49
N ASP A 123 21.29 6.83 -1.24
CA ASP A 123 21.70 5.58 -1.91
C ASP A 123 21.31 5.66 -3.40
N PRO A 124 22.25 5.54 -4.36
CA PRO A 124 21.92 5.55 -5.79
C PRO A 124 20.95 4.42 -6.19
N ASN A 125 20.84 3.34 -5.40
CA ASN A 125 19.88 2.26 -5.61
C ASN A 125 18.52 2.50 -4.93
N PHE A 126 18.33 3.62 -4.24
CA PHE A 126 17.06 3.96 -3.60
C PHE A 126 15.98 4.26 -4.63
N TRP A 127 16.32 4.93 -5.73
CA TRP A 127 15.35 5.30 -6.76
C TRP A 127 15.15 4.17 -7.76
N THR A 128 13.92 4.00 -8.21
CA THR A 128 13.60 3.05 -9.30
C THR A 128 14.28 3.52 -10.58
N ASP A 129 15.02 2.62 -11.23
CA ASP A 129 15.64 2.93 -12.52
C ASP A 129 14.58 3.05 -13.61
N ILE A 130 14.51 4.23 -14.21
CA ILE A 130 13.53 4.61 -15.25
C ILE A 130 14.19 4.64 -16.63
N LYS A 131 15.51 4.42 -16.75
CA LYS A 131 16.23 4.52 -18.03
C LYS A 131 15.68 3.58 -19.10
N SER A 132 15.25 2.39 -18.69
CA SER A 132 14.60 1.39 -19.56
C SER A 132 13.20 1.80 -20.01
N ASN A 133 12.71 2.93 -19.52
CA ASN A 133 11.53 3.60 -20.02
C ASN A 133 10.24 2.72 -19.96
N PRO A 134 10.02 1.98 -18.84
CA PRO A 134 8.96 0.98 -18.79
C PRO A 134 7.58 1.61 -18.95
N PRO A 135 6.63 0.96 -19.64
CA PRO A 135 5.28 1.49 -19.79
C PRO A 135 4.54 1.58 -18.45
N ARG A 136 4.89 0.72 -17.49
CA ARG A 136 4.26 0.60 -16.17
C ARG A 136 5.30 0.25 -15.11
N VAL A 137 5.12 0.82 -13.92
CA VAL A 137 5.90 0.52 -12.70
C VAL A 137 4.92 0.10 -11.61
N ILE A 138 5.25 -0.89 -10.77
CA ILE A 138 4.26 -1.53 -9.87
C ILE A 138 4.80 -1.58 -8.43
N GLY A 139 3.90 -1.44 -7.45
CA GLY A 139 4.21 -1.75 -6.04
C GLY A 139 5.27 -0.85 -5.41
N GLU A 140 6.27 -1.43 -4.77
CA GLU A 140 7.37 -0.74 -4.08
C GLU A 140 8.19 0.13 -5.03
N GLN A 141 8.26 -0.23 -6.31
CA GLN A 141 8.98 0.55 -7.30
C GLN A 141 8.28 1.89 -7.57
N VAL A 142 6.95 1.95 -7.45
CA VAL A 142 6.17 3.18 -7.59
C VAL A 142 6.47 4.16 -6.47
N MET A 143 6.64 3.64 -5.25
CA MET A 143 6.98 4.44 -4.07
C MET A 143 8.40 5.04 -4.12
N ARG A 144 9.24 4.51 -5.01
CA ARG A 144 10.62 4.91 -5.24
C ARG A 144 10.80 5.64 -6.58
N LEU A 145 9.71 6.14 -7.18
CA LEU A 145 9.81 6.98 -8.37
C LEU A 145 10.28 8.40 -7.97
N PRO A 146 11.26 8.97 -8.69
CA PRO A 146 11.63 10.38 -8.56
C PRO A 146 10.43 11.31 -8.79
N ASP A 147 10.45 12.49 -8.18
CA ASP A 147 9.38 13.48 -8.30
C ASP A 147 9.26 14.12 -9.69
N ASP A 148 10.30 14.05 -10.50
CA ASP A 148 10.32 14.51 -11.89
C ASP A 148 9.97 13.39 -12.89
N ALA A 149 9.73 12.17 -12.42
CA ALA A 149 9.44 11.03 -13.27
C ALA A 149 8.13 11.24 -14.07
N PRO A 150 8.12 10.93 -15.39
CA PRO A 150 6.95 11.13 -16.26
C PRO A 150 5.91 10.01 -16.09
N TYR A 151 5.48 9.76 -14.85
CA TYR A 151 4.53 8.72 -14.50
C TYR A 151 3.37 9.25 -13.67
N GLN A 152 2.19 8.70 -13.90
CA GLN A 152 0.99 8.96 -13.14
C GLN A 152 0.68 7.77 -12.24
N ILE A 153 0.68 7.99 -10.93
CA ILE A 153 0.38 6.97 -9.94
C ILE A 153 -1.13 6.71 -9.88
N PHE A 154 -1.50 5.46 -10.04
CA PHE A 154 -2.86 4.95 -10.02
C PHE A 154 -3.08 3.94 -8.90
N HIS A 155 -4.20 4.08 -8.21
CA HIS A 155 -4.63 3.17 -7.16
C HIS A 155 -5.96 2.53 -7.60
N PRO A 156 -5.98 1.22 -7.89
CA PRO A 156 -7.19 0.56 -8.37
C PRO A 156 -8.27 0.42 -7.28
N ILE A 157 -7.89 0.55 -6.00
CA ILE A 157 -8.80 0.43 -4.87
C ILE A 157 -8.71 1.68 -4.02
N ARG A 158 -9.86 2.29 -3.74
CA ARG A 158 -9.98 3.49 -2.89
C ARG A 158 -11.11 3.29 -1.90
N ARG A 159 -10.83 3.47 -0.61
CA ARG A 159 -11.80 3.33 0.50
C ARG A 159 -12.57 2.00 0.45
N GLY A 160 -11.86 0.91 0.19
CA GLY A 160 -12.39 -0.46 0.13
C GLY A 160 -13.23 -0.78 -1.11
N LYS A 161 -13.25 0.09 -2.12
CA LYS A 161 -14.01 -0.10 -3.36
C LYS A 161 -13.09 0.05 -4.59
N LEU A 162 -13.49 -0.57 -5.69
CA LEU A 162 -12.84 -0.37 -6.98
C LEU A 162 -12.93 1.11 -7.41
N ASN A 163 -11.82 1.65 -7.91
CA ASN A 163 -11.69 3.04 -8.31
C ASN A 163 -12.29 3.31 -9.71
N ILE A 164 -13.57 2.99 -9.89
CA ILE A 164 -14.28 3.06 -11.19
C ILE A 164 -14.93 4.44 -11.43
N LYS A 165 -15.08 5.27 -10.39
CA LYS A 165 -15.79 6.56 -10.53
C LYS A 165 -15.15 7.49 -11.55
N ASP A 166 -13.82 7.58 -11.50
CA ASP A 166 -13.04 8.49 -12.33
C ASP A 166 -12.30 7.74 -13.47
N ASN A 167 -12.48 6.41 -13.58
CA ASN A 167 -11.69 5.56 -14.47
C ASN A 167 -12.52 4.42 -15.06
N SER A 168 -12.17 3.98 -16.27
CA SER A 168 -12.84 2.83 -16.90
C SER A 168 -12.64 1.54 -16.09
N VAL A 169 -13.63 0.64 -16.16
CA VAL A 169 -13.55 -0.70 -15.55
C VAL A 169 -12.35 -1.46 -16.10
N GLN A 170 -12.05 -1.31 -17.40
CA GLN A 170 -10.93 -1.95 -18.08
C GLN A 170 -9.59 -1.46 -17.53
N THR A 171 -9.45 -0.16 -17.26
CA THR A 171 -8.24 0.41 -16.63
C THR A 171 -8.04 -0.16 -15.22
N VAL A 172 -9.09 -0.18 -14.40
CA VAL A 172 -9.03 -0.75 -13.04
C VAL A 172 -8.67 -2.23 -13.07
N ARG A 173 -9.32 -3.00 -13.95
CA ARG A 173 -9.04 -4.44 -14.13
C ARG A 173 -7.60 -4.68 -14.58
N GLY A 174 -7.13 -3.94 -15.58
CA GLY A 174 -5.76 -4.06 -16.08
C GLY A 174 -4.73 -3.77 -14.98
N ALA A 175 -4.93 -2.70 -14.22
CA ALA A 175 -4.08 -2.37 -13.07
C ALA A 175 -4.06 -3.48 -12.01
N LEU A 176 -5.21 -4.07 -11.67
CA LEU A 176 -5.28 -5.18 -10.71
C LEU A 176 -4.57 -6.43 -11.24
N CYS A 177 -4.74 -6.77 -12.51
CA CYS A 177 -4.03 -7.89 -13.14
C CYS A 177 -2.52 -7.68 -13.13
N ASP A 178 -2.06 -6.47 -13.44
CA ASP A 178 -0.63 -6.11 -13.42
C ASP A 178 -0.06 -6.23 -12.00
N ILE A 179 -0.72 -5.64 -11.00
CA ILE A 179 -0.32 -5.73 -9.59
C ILE A 179 -0.28 -7.18 -9.11
N PHE A 180 -1.31 -7.97 -9.44
CA PHE A 180 -1.36 -9.37 -9.02
C PHE A 180 -0.27 -10.22 -9.69
N SER A 181 -0.07 -10.04 -11.00
CA SER A 181 0.98 -10.73 -11.76
C SER A 181 2.37 -10.42 -11.23
N TYR A 182 2.63 -9.14 -10.92
CA TYR A 182 3.86 -8.71 -10.28
C TYR A 182 4.03 -9.36 -8.91
N ALA A 183 2.98 -9.40 -8.09
CA ALA A 183 3.04 -10.00 -6.76
C ALA A 183 3.37 -11.50 -6.81
N LEU A 184 2.71 -12.24 -7.72
CA LEU A 184 2.97 -13.68 -7.90
C LEU A 184 4.41 -13.96 -8.34
N THR A 185 4.96 -13.14 -9.24
CA THR A 185 6.31 -13.38 -9.80
C THR A 185 7.42 -12.90 -8.89
N GLN A 186 7.28 -11.71 -8.30
CA GLN A 186 8.36 -11.08 -7.53
C GLN A 186 8.35 -11.47 -6.07
N HIS A 187 7.19 -11.75 -5.47
CA HIS A 187 7.10 -12.04 -4.04
C HIS A 187 6.83 -13.51 -3.72
N LEU A 188 6.12 -14.24 -4.59
CA LEU A 188 5.90 -15.68 -4.42
C LEU A 188 6.79 -16.54 -5.32
N GLU A 189 7.60 -15.91 -6.19
CA GLU A 189 8.51 -16.59 -7.12
C GLU A 189 7.81 -17.65 -8.00
N LEU A 190 6.54 -17.42 -8.32
CA LEU A 190 5.74 -18.33 -9.12
C LEU A 190 5.80 -17.99 -10.61
N THR A 191 6.24 -18.96 -11.41
CA THR A 191 6.15 -18.89 -12.88
C THR A 191 4.70 -18.95 -13.36
N LYS A 192 4.41 -18.33 -14.50
CA LYS A 192 3.05 -18.28 -15.07
C LYS A 192 2.41 -19.66 -15.26
N GLU A 193 3.21 -20.66 -15.63
CA GLU A 193 2.78 -22.06 -15.80
C GLU A 193 2.29 -22.69 -14.49
N ARG A 194 2.79 -22.22 -13.35
CA ARG A 194 2.38 -22.72 -12.03
C ARG A 194 1.09 -22.07 -11.54
N TRP A 195 0.70 -20.91 -12.08
CA TRP A 195 -0.47 -20.19 -11.59
C TRP A 195 -1.76 -21.02 -11.71
N SER A 196 -1.92 -21.79 -12.80
CA SER A 196 -3.08 -22.64 -13.03
C SER A 196 -3.16 -23.85 -12.10
N LYS A 197 -2.06 -24.21 -11.44
CA LYS A 197 -2.00 -25.33 -10.48
C LYS A 197 -2.43 -24.92 -9.06
N HIS A 198 -2.69 -23.64 -8.84
CA HIS A 198 -3.03 -23.12 -7.52
C HIS A 198 -4.50 -22.70 -7.44
N VAL A 199 -5.13 -23.00 -6.31
CA VAL A 199 -6.44 -22.44 -5.97
C VAL A 199 -6.24 -21.03 -5.45
N LEU A 200 -7.07 -20.07 -5.88
CA LEU A 200 -7.02 -18.69 -5.41
C LEU A 200 -8.15 -18.40 -4.43
N MET A 201 -7.80 -18.01 -3.20
CA MET A 201 -8.73 -17.49 -2.21
C MET A 201 -8.61 -15.97 -2.12
N ILE A 202 -9.71 -15.25 -2.35
CA ILE A 202 -9.75 -13.79 -2.31
C ILE A 202 -10.52 -13.33 -1.06
N GLY A 203 -9.85 -12.56 -0.20
CA GLY A 203 -10.44 -11.83 0.91
C GLY A 203 -11.22 -10.62 0.39
N VAL A 204 -12.55 -10.69 0.53
CA VAL A 204 -13.48 -9.67 0.04
C VAL A 204 -13.99 -8.84 1.23
N PRO A 205 -14.00 -7.50 1.14
CA PRO A 205 -14.63 -6.64 2.15
C PRO A 205 -16.07 -7.07 2.47
N ALA A 206 -16.45 -7.00 3.75
CA ALA A 206 -17.79 -7.38 4.22
C ALA A 206 -18.96 -6.64 3.52
N ARG A 207 -18.68 -5.50 2.87
CA ARG A 207 -19.63 -4.75 2.06
C ARG A 207 -19.11 -4.59 0.64
N LEU A 208 -19.10 -5.67 -0.13
CA LEU A 208 -18.88 -5.56 -1.56
C LEU A 208 -20.19 -5.17 -2.25
N ASN A 209 -20.23 -3.96 -2.80
CA ASN A 209 -21.29 -3.61 -3.74
C ASN A 209 -20.93 -4.21 -5.10
N LEU A 210 -21.34 -5.45 -5.33
CA LEU A 210 -21.46 -6.02 -6.68
C LEU A 210 -22.77 -5.49 -7.26
N ARG A 211 -22.73 -4.26 -7.81
CA ARG A 211 -23.80 -3.71 -8.63
C ARG A 211 -23.29 -3.55 -10.04
#